data_AF-A0A961L7F3-F1
#
_entry.id   AF-A0A961L7F3-F1
#
_cell.length_a   1.000
_cell.length_b   1.000
_cell.length_c   1.000
_cell.angle_alpha   90.00
_cell.angle_beta   90.00
_cell.angle_gamma   90.00
#
_symmetry.space_group_name_H-M   'P 1'
#
loop_
_entity.id
_entity.type
_entity.pdbx_description
1 polymer ?
#
loop_
_entity_poly.entity_id
_entity_poly.type
_entity_poly.pdbx_seq_one_letter_code
_entity_poly.pdbx_strand_id
1 'polypeptide(L)' 'DVAEGNPINVPRNYYPGDDPARPPQNRWRSHAHLLYGNWINEIYQTTPFDLNRIGR' A
#
# COMPACT_ATOMS: atom_id res chain seq x y z
N ASP A 1 -3.43 -4.11 -22.00
CA ASP A 1 -4.39 -3.17 -21.39
C ASP A 1 -5.75 -3.26 -22.10
N VAL A 2 -6.80 -2.55 -21.64
CA VAL A 2 -8.09 -2.43 -22.38
C VAL A 2 -7.84 -2.01 -23.84
N ALA A 3 -6.84 -1.15 -24.08
CA ALA A 3 -6.40 -0.74 -25.42
C ALA A 3 -5.81 -1.88 -26.27
N GLU A 4 -5.38 -2.99 -25.65
CA GLU A 4 -4.82 -4.17 -26.33
C GLU A 4 -5.89 -5.26 -26.55
N GLY A 5 -7.16 -4.97 -26.28
CA GLY A 5 -8.29 -5.89 -26.51
C GLY A 5 -8.35 -7.07 -25.53
N ASN A 6 -7.53 -7.06 -24.48
CA ASN A 6 -7.54 -8.11 -23.47
C ASN A 6 -8.78 -7.98 -22.57
N PRO A 7 -9.53 -9.06 -22.29
CA PRO A 7 -10.71 -9.01 -21.44
C PRO A 7 -10.31 -8.82 -19.97
N ILE A 8 -10.12 -7.57 -19.57
CA ILE A 8 -9.74 -7.16 -18.20
C ILE A 8 -10.92 -6.40 -17.60
N ASN A 9 -11.31 -6.79 -16.38
CA ASN A 9 -12.36 -6.11 -15.63
C ASN A 9 -11.84 -4.85 -14.95
N VAL A 10 -12.73 -3.87 -14.75
CA VAL A 10 -12.43 -2.66 -13.96
C VAL A 10 -12.06 -3.07 -12.52
N PRO A 11 -10.98 -2.49 -11.93
CA PRO A 11 -10.63 -2.78 -10.55
C PRO A 11 -11.75 -2.38 -9.59
N ARG A 12 -12.18 -3.33 -8.75
CA ARG A 12 -13.29 -3.11 -7.81
C ARG A 12 -12.97 -1.99 -6.83
N ASN A 13 -13.94 -1.13 -6.58
CA ASN A 13 -13.88 -0.05 -5.59
C ASN A 13 -12.75 0.97 -5.81
N TYR A 14 -12.16 1.03 -7.01
CA TYR A 14 -11.07 1.94 -7.33
C TYR A 14 -11.58 3.24 -7.97
N TYR A 15 -12.38 3.10 -9.04
CA TYR A 15 -13.04 4.21 -9.71
C TYR A 15 -14.45 4.45 -9.18
N PRO A 16 -14.89 5.71 -9.00
CA PRO A 16 -16.26 6.00 -8.60
C PRO A 16 -17.29 5.50 -9.61
N GLY A 17 -18.08 4.50 -9.23
CA GLY A 17 -19.11 3.90 -10.09
C GLY A 17 -18.55 3.06 -11.23
N ASP A 18 -17.37 2.47 -11.05
CA ASP A 18 -16.67 1.64 -12.04
C ASP A 18 -16.36 2.37 -13.38
N ASP A 19 -16.30 3.70 -13.35
CA ASP A 19 -16.01 4.57 -14.50
C ASP A 19 -14.52 4.97 -14.54
N PRO A 20 -13.69 4.40 -15.45
CA PRO A 20 -12.27 4.69 -15.54
C PRO A 20 -11.93 6.13 -15.97
N ALA A 21 -12.89 6.89 -16.52
CA ALA A 21 -12.69 8.29 -16.88
C ALA A 21 -12.71 9.21 -15.65
N ARG A 22 -13.20 8.72 -14.50
CA ARG A 22 -13.25 9.50 -13.25
C ARG A 22 -11.97 9.32 -12.45
N PRO A 23 -11.51 10.35 -11.73
CA PRO A 23 -10.35 10.22 -10.87
C PRO A 23 -10.61 9.18 -9.75
N PRO A 24 -9.70 8.23 -9.51
CA PRO A 24 -9.85 7.23 -8.47
C PRO A 24 -9.76 7.86 -7.08
N GLN A 25 -10.43 7.25 -6.10
CA GLN A 25 -10.40 7.71 -4.72
C GLN A 25 -9.31 6.96 -3.93
N ASN A 26 -8.36 7.69 -3.37
CA ASN A 26 -7.35 7.09 -2.49
C ASN A 26 -7.94 6.81 -1.10
N ARG A 27 -8.47 5.59 -0.92
CA ARG A 27 -9.09 5.13 0.34
C ARG A 27 -8.10 4.43 1.29
N TRP A 28 -6.89 4.14 0.83
CA TRP A 28 -5.88 3.39 1.59
C TRP A 28 -4.78 4.28 2.19
N ARG A 29 -4.74 5.57 1.85
CA ARG A 29 -3.67 6.49 2.28
C ARG A 29 -3.42 6.49 3.79
N SER A 30 -4.47 6.60 4.60
CA SER A 30 -4.34 6.66 6.06
C SER A 30 -3.70 5.39 6.61
N HIS A 31 -4.20 4.22 6.20
CA HIS A 31 -3.68 2.92 6.62
C HIS A 31 -2.26 2.67 6.11
N ALA A 32 -1.90 3.16 4.91
CA ALA A 32 -0.52 3.10 4.42
C ALA A 32 0.43 3.89 5.33
N HIS A 33 0.07 5.12 5.72
CA HIS A 33 0.90 5.90 6.66
C HIS A 33 1.01 5.22 8.03
N LEU A 34 -0.08 4.65 8.54
CA LEU A 34 -0.05 3.89 9.79
C LEU A 34 0.86 2.66 9.69
N LEU A 35 0.78 1.90 8.61
CA LEU A 35 1.60 0.72 8.39
C LEU A 35 3.09 1.08 8.41
N TYR A 36 3.52 2.04 7.60
CA TYR A 36 4.93 2.45 7.56
C TYR A 36 5.39 3.08 8.86
N GLY A 37 4.58 3.94 9.48
CA GLY A 37 4.90 4.59 10.74
C GLY A 37 5.08 3.57 11.87
N ASN A 38 4.13 2.65 12.01
CA ASN A 38 4.19 1.59 13.03
C ASN A 38 5.37 0.65 12.77
N TRP A 39 5.59 0.25 11.52
CA TRP A 39 6.67 -0.66 11.15
C TRP A 39 8.06 -0.08 11.45
N ILE A 40 8.30 1.19 11.07
CA ILE A 40 9.57 1.87 11.38
C ILE A 40 9.76 2.04 12.88
N ASN A 41 8.69 2.43 13.59
CA ASN A 41 8.74 2.56 15.05
C ASN A 41 9.07 1.22 15.72
N GLU A 42 8.47 0.12 15.27
CA GLU A 42 8.75 -1.22 15.79
C GLU A 42 10.21 -1.60 15.56
N ILE A 43 10.75 -1.41 14.35
CA ILE A 43 12.18 -1.65 14.07
C ILE A 43 13.06 -0.82 15.01
N TYR A 44 12.75 0.46 15.18
CA TYR A 44 13.54 1.35 16.03
C TYR A 44 13.56 0.89 17.49
N GLN A 45 12.41 0.48 18.03
CA GLN A 45 12.31 0.05 19.43
C GLN A 45 12.91 -1.33 19.69
N THR A 46 12.82 -2.23 18.71
CA THR A 46 13.25 -3.63 18.87
C THR A 46 14.69 -3.89 18.47
N THR A 47 15.31 -3.00 17.68
CA THR A 47 16.71 -3.17 17.25
C THR A 47 17.65 -3.07 18.45
N PRO A 48 18.43 -4.13 18.77
CA PRO A 48 19.40 -4.08 19.86
C PRO A 48 20.49 -3.04 19.60
N PHE A 49 20.98 -2.41 20.67
CA PHE A 49 22.11 -1.48 20.57
C PHE A 49 23.42 -2.18 20.15
N ASP A 50 23.64 -3.41 20.62
CA ASP A 50 24.80 -4.22 20.19
C ASP A 50 24.54 -4.79 18.79
N LEU A 51 25.33 -4.33 17.82
CA LEU A 51 25.25 -4.73 16.43
C LEU A 51 25.36 -6.25 16.23
N ASN A 52 26.10 -6.97 17.08
CA ASN A 52 26.25 -8.42 16.99
C ASN A 52 24.96 -9.19 17.33
N ARG A 53 23.97 -8.51 17.90
CA ARG A 53 22.68 -9.10 18.31
C ARG A 53 21.56 -8.85 17.29
N ILE A 54 21.80 -8.06 16.26
CA ILE A 54 20.80 -7.80 15.20
C ILE A 54 20.59 -9.09 14.39
N GLY A 55 19.32 -9.50 14.22
CA GLY A 55 18.93 -10.62 13.34
C GLY A 55 19.23 -12.04 13.87
N ARG A 56 19.54 -12.20 15.16
CA ARG A 56 19.66 -13.51 15.81
C ARG A 56 18.31 -14.09 16.22
#